data_AF-A0A4S2AB37-F1
#
_entry.id   AF-A0A4S2AB37-F1
#
_cell.length_a   1.000
_cell.length_b   1.000
_cell.length_c   1.000
_cell.angle_alpha   90.00
_cell.angle_beta   90.00
_cell.angle_gamma   90.00
#
_symmetry.space_group_name_H-M   'P 1'
#
loop_
_entity.id
_entity.type
_entity.pdbx_description
1 polymer ?
#
loop_
_entity_poly.entity_id
_entity_poly.type
_entity_poly.pdbx_seq_one_letter_code
_entity_poly.pdbx_strand_id
1 'polypeptide(L)'
;MHAIIRQGNGKYYISSVFGYYSDVKSEDDYQRYLERIHTPYYVVFNEEKTKLIKWFYMQPDTKYLIKQILIIDSDESGWIINEQDGTGGVEFLPRELADKIISEEIVPNDIMQQCLKIEESYAYEEYREIKTKKDIEDFDLATGNFHDACIEEQKILDGGELYLRFTGIWGCQVEIWFWDDLEYCSESRDPECCDPYWSCSTLIMKNGYVYFVDDMIEVEQITDEYCWFKARHMKYHVIPD
;
A
#
# COMPACT_ATOMS: atom_id res chain seq x y z
N MET A 1 7.20 -10.20 0.32
CA MET A 1 6.56 -8.95 0.73
C MET A 1 7.59 -7.85 0.63
N HIS A 2 7.29 -6.79 -0.11
CA HIS A 2 8.16 -5.63 -0.28
C HIS A 2 7.37 -4.35 -0.09
N ALA A 3 8.07 -3.30 0.34
CA ALA A 3 7.48 -2.02 0.63
C ALA A 3 8.32 -0.86 0.14
N ILE A 4 7.64 0.24 -0.15
CA ILE A 4 8.24 1.57 -0.19
C ILE A 4 8.36 2.06 1.26
N ILE A 5 9.59 2.34 1.68
CA ILE A 5 9.90 2.91 2.99
C ILE A 5 10.04 4.42 2.83
N ARG A 6 9.07 5.18 3.35
CA ARG A 6 9.07 6.63 3.25
C ARG A 6 10.04 7.23 4.27
N GLN A 7 10.87 8.15 3.80
CA GLN A 7 11.74 9.00 4.63
C GLN A 7 11.22 10.45 4.70
N GLY A 8 10.12 10.75 4.00
CA GLY A 8 9.47 12.05 3.93
C GLY A 8 10.08 13.00 2.90
N ASN A 9 9.32 14.03 2.51
CA ASN A 9 9.68 14.99 1.46
C ASN A 9 9.99 14.30 0.12
N GLY A 10 9.21 13.28 -0.24
CA GLY A 10 9.37 12.49 -1.46
C GLY A 10 10.58 11.55 -1.46
N LYS A 11 11.37 11.48 -0.38
CA LYS A 11 12.47 10.51 -0.26
C LYS A 11 11.95 9.16 0.20
N TYR A 12 12.41 8.11 -0.47
CA TYR A 12 12.07 6.74 -0.13
C TYR A 12 13.13 5.76 -0.63
N TYR A 13 13.07 4.53 -0.11
CA TYR A 13 13.79 3.38 -0.67
C TYR A 13 12.89 2.15 -0.65
N ILE A 14 13.25 1.13 -1.43
CA ILE A 14 12.53 -0.15 -1.46
C ILE A 14 13.24 -1.13 -0.54
N SER A 15 12.46 -1.87 0.25
CA SER A 15 12.95 -2.94 1.11
C SER A 15 11.97 -4.09 1.16
N SER A 16 12.51 -5.30 1.28
CA SER A 16 11.79 -6.45 1.84
C SER A 16 11.23 -6.12 3.22
N VAL A 17 10.09 -6.72 3.53
CA VAL A 17 9.51 -6.72 4.87
C VAL A 17 9.73 -8.11 5.48
N PHE A 18 10.32 -8.15 6.66
CA PHE A 18 10.62 -9.39 7.38
C PHE A 18 9.66 -9.67 8.53
N GLY A 19 8.95 -8.65 8.99
CA GLY A 19 7.91 -8.80 9.99
C GLY A 19 7.09 -7.54 10.18
N TYR A 20 5.89 -7.72 10.71
CA TYR A 20 4.95 -6.70 11.13
C TYR A 20 4.50 -7.03 12.55
N TYR A 21 4.81 -6.13 13.49
CA TYR A 21 4.55 -6.35 14.91
C TYR A 21 3.94 -5.11 15.55
N SER A 22 3.31 -5.31 16.71
CA SER A 22 2.73 -4.25 17.51
C SER A 22 3.06 -4.48 18.99
N ASP A 23 3.31 -3.41 19.72
CA ASP A 23 3.70 -3.41 21.14
C ASP A 23 2.53 -2.88 22.01
N VAL A 24 1.29 -3.29 21.71
CA VAL A 24 0.11 -2.93 22.49
C VAL A 24 0.17 -3.58 23.86
N LYS A 25 0.15 -2.77 24.90
CA LYS A 25 0.26 -3.18 26.32
C LYS A 25 -0.95 -2.78 27.14
N SER A 26 -1.66 -1.73 26.73
CA SER A 26 -2.79 -1.20 27.49
C SER A 26 -4.01 -2.12 27.43
N GLU A 27 -4.64 -2.32 28.57
CA GLU A 27 -5.97 -2.95 28.70
C GLU A 27 -7.09 -1.91 28.63
N ASP A 28 -6.80 -0.61 28.85
CA ASP A 28 -7.76 0.48 28.68
C ASP A 28 -8.11 0.66 27.20
N ASP A 29 -9.40 0.72 26.88
CA ASP A 29 -9.90 0.68 25.50
C ASP A 29 -9.37 1.83 24.64
N TYR A 30 -9.36 3.05 25.17
CA TYR A 30 -8.93 4.22 24.39
C TYR A 30 -7.42 4.24 24.22
N GLN A 31 -6.67 3.97 25.29
CA GLN A 31 -5.22 3.90 25.22
C GLN A 31 -4.75 2.73 24.33
N ARG A 32 -5.45 1.59 24.37
CA ARG A 32 -5.21 0.44 23.49
C ARG A 32 -5.48 0.77 22.03
N TYR A 33 -6.53 1.54 21.75
CA TYR A 33 -6.81 2.06 20.40
C TYR A 33 -5.67 2.94 19.88
N LEU A 34 -5.18 3.89 20.70
CA LEU A 34 -4.04 4.72 20.32
C LEU A 34 -2.77 3.91 20.10
N GLU A 35 -2.50 2.93 20.97
CA GLU A 35 -1.34 2.04 20.81
C GLU A 35 -1.42 1.23 19.51
N ARG A 36 -2.60 0.73 19.13
CA ARG A 36 -2.82 0.01 17.87
C ARG A 36 -2.56 0.87 16.62
N ILE A 37 -2.61 2.18 16.75
CA ILE A 37 -2.33 3.10 15.64
C ILE A 37 -0.86 3.51 15.60
N HIS A 38 -0.28 3.82 16.75
CA HIS A 38 1.04 4.48 16.83
C HIS A 38 2.21 3.54 17.13
N THR A 39 1.95 2.37 17.71
CA THR A 39 3.00 1.39 18.03
C THR A 39 3.29 0.34 16.96
N PRO A 40 2.43 0.05 15.96
CA PRO A 40 2.81 -0.91 14.94
C PRO A 40 4.07 -0.50 14.20
N TYR A 41 4.93 -1.47 13.93
CA TYR A 41 6.16 -1.29 13.18
C TYR A 41 6.44 -2.50 12.30
N TYR A 42 7.20 -2.25 11.26
CA TYR A 42 7.75 -3.25 10.37
C TYR A 42 9.23 -3.45 10.66
N VAL A 43 9.68 -4.69 10.47
CA VAL A 43 11.10 -5.03 10.41
C VAL A 43 11.52 -5.05 8.96
N VAL A 44 12.41 -4.13 8.60
CA VAL A 44 12.86 -3.89 7.22
C VAL A 44 14.38 -3.73 7.20
N PHE A 45 14.99 -3.76 6.02
CA PHE A 45 16.37 -3.32 5.86
C PHE A 45 16.46 -1.80 6.05
N ASN A 46 17.63 -1.30 6.47
CA ASN A 46 17.99 0.09 6.20
C ASN A 46 18.26 0.31 4.70
N GLU A 47 18.35 1.57 4.29
CA GLU A 47 18.58 1.95 2.89
C GLU A 47 19.83 1.30 2.28
N GLU A 48 20.91 1.18 3.06
CA GLU A 48 22.16 0.53 2.62
C GLU A 48 22.09 -1.01 2.61
N LYS A 49 20.98 -1.62 3.08
CA LYS A 49 20.76 -3.07 3.17
C LYS A 49 21.84 -3.80 3.97
N THR A 50 22.31 -3.18 5.05
CA THR A 50 23.38 -3.69 5.92
C THR A 50 22.90 -4.07 7.31
N LYS A 51 21.73 -3.58 7.73
CA LYS A 51 21.14 -3.83 9.05
C LYS A 51 19.63 -3.95 8.95
N LEU A 52 19.04 -4.65 9.91
CA LEU A 52 17.59 -4.63 10.12
C LEU A 52 17.22 -3.50 11.08
N ILE A 53 16.10 -2.84 10.81
CA ILE A 53 15.60 -1.73 11.61
C ILE A 53 14.10 -1.87 11.87
N LYS A 54 13.63 -1.24 12.95
CA LYS A 54 12.20 -0.99 13.15
C LYS A 54 11.82 0.26 12.37
N TRP A 55 10.82 0.16 11.51
CA TRP A 55 10.20 1.31 10.87
C TRP A 55 8.73 1.37 11.28
N PHE A 56 8.34 2.43 11.97
CA PHE A 56 6.95 2.56 12.44
C PHE A 56 6.00 2.66 11.26
N TYR A 57 4.82 2.05 11.39
CA TYR A 57 3.78 2.11 10.37
C TYR A 57 3.28 3.54 10.16
N MET A 58 3.15 4.29 11.27
CA MET A 58 2.79 5.70 11.30
C MET A 58 3.96 6.51 11.86
N GLN A 59 4.15 7.74 11.36
CA GLN A 59 5.13 8.65 11.95
C GLN A 59 4.77 8.92 13.42
N PRO A 60 5.70 8.73 14.37
CA PRO A 60 5.46 9.05 15.76
C PRO A 60 5.44 10.57 15.99
N ASP A 61 4.79 10.99 17.07
CA ASP A 61 4.80 12.36 17.60
C ASP A 61 4.30 13.45 16.63
N THR A 62 3.44 13.07 15.69
CA THR A 62 2.76 14.01 14.77
C THR A 62 1.30 14.19 15.14
N LYS A 63 0.77 15.39 14.87
CA LYS A 63 -0.67 15.69 15.04
C LYS A 63 -1.55 14.83 14.10
N TYR A 64 -1.00 14.49 12.93
CA TYR A 64 -1.70 13.76 11.88
C TYR A 64 -1.15 12.34 11.75
N LEU A 65 -1.97 11.41 11.27
CA LEU A 65 -1.53 10.06 10.92
C LEU A 65 -0.77 10.12 9.60
N ILE A 66 0.53 9.88 9.64
CA ILE A 66 1.39 9.93 8.45
C ILE A 66 1.93 8.52 8.21
N LYS A 67 1.29 7.77 7.31
CA LYS A 67 1.66 6.38 6.95
C LYS A 67 3.06 6.32 6.36
N GLN A 68 4.01 5.60 6.95
CA GLN A 68 5.42 5.58 6.52
C GLN A 68 5.78 4.39 5.61
N ILE A 69 4.91 3.39 5.53
CA ILE A 69 5.16 2.13 4.81
C ILE A 69 4.03 1.93 3.80
N LEU A 70 4.39 1.74 2.53
CA LEU A 70 3.45 1.38 1.46
C LEU A 70 3.81 -0.01 0.95
N ILE A 71 2.98 -1.01 1.26
CA ILE A 71 3.21 -2.40 0.79
C ILE A 71 2.90 -2.45 -0.70
N ILE A 72 3.90 -2.84 -1.50
CA ILE A 72 3.83 -2.90 -2.97
C ILE A 72 3.98 -4.32 -3.52
N ASP A 73 4.21 -5.27 -2.63
CA ASP A 73 4.15 -6.71 -2.89
C ASP A 73 3.68 -7.39 -1.61
N SER A 74 2.52 -8.02 -1.67
CA SER A 74 1.84 -8.71 -0.57
C SER A 74 2.28 -10.16 -0.35
N ASP A 75 3.34 -10.63 -1.02
CA ASP A 75 3.75 -12.04 -0.88
C ASP A 75 4.23 -12.37 0.55
N GLU A 76 3.37 -13.02 1.32
CA GLU A 76 3.64 -13.49 2.68
C GLU A 76 4.18 -14.93 2.70
N SER A 77 4.68 -15.46 1.58
CA SER A 77 5.29 -16.79 1.54
C SER A 77 6.41 -16.94 2.57
N GLY A 78 6.30 -17.97 3.41
CA GLY A 78 7.25 -18.23 4.49
C GLY A 78 7.04 -17.39 5.75
N TRP A 79 5.93 -16.64 5.85
CA TRP A 79 5.53 -15.95 7.08
C TRP A 79 4.78 -16.89 8.04
N ILE A 80 5.00 -16.66 9.33
CA ILE A 80 4.16 -17.19 10.41
C ILE A 80 3.35 -16.02 10.95
N ILE A 81 2.03 -16.06 10.74
CA ILE A 81 1.09 -15.00 11.11
C ILE A 81 0.25 -15.45 12.30
N ASN A 82 0.12 -14.57 13.28
CA ASN A 82 -0.83 -14.71 14.37
C ASN A 82 -2.23 -14.27 13.90
N GLU A 83 -3.13 -15.22 13.70
CA GLU A 83 -4.50 -14.96 13.23
C GLU A 83 -5.31 -14.04 14.16
N GLN A 84 -4.93 -13.90 15.43
CA GLN A 84 -5.70 -13.09 16.39
C GLN A 84 -5.49 -11.59 16.21
N ASP A 85 -4.30 -11.17 15.81
CA ASP A 85 -3.92 -9.75 15.73
C ASP A 85 -3.27 -9.35 14.39
N GLY A 86 -3.07 -10.32 13.48
CA GLY A 86 -2.47 -10.10 12.17
C GLY A 86 -0.97 -9.80 12.21
N THR A 87 -0.32 -9.91 13.37
CA THR A 87 1.13 -9.74 13.49
C THR A 87 1.86 -10.99 13.07
N GLY A 88 3.07 -10.86 12.53
CA GLY A 88 3.81 -11.99 12.00
C GLY A 88 5.10 -11.60 11.34
N GLY A 89 5.86 -12.60 10.90
CA GLY A 89 7.09 -12.39 10.16
C GLY A 89 7.62 -13.68 9.57
N VAL A 90 8.73 -13.58 8.84
CA VAL A 90 9.36 -14.72 8.18
C VAL A 90 9.83 -15.76 9.20
N GLU A 91 9.62 -17.05 8.89
CA GLU A 91 9.86 -18.17 9.81
C GLU A 91 11.29 -18.19 10.41
N PHE A 92 12.30 -17.83 9.61
CA PHE A 92 13.69 -17.84 10.06
C PHE A 92 14.09 -16.65 10.93
N LEU A 93 13.23 -15.64 11.06
CA LEU A 93 13.46 -14.46 11.88
C LEU A 93 12.28 -14.22 12.84
N PRO A 94 12.13 -15.04 13.91
CA PRO A 94 11.13 -14.79 14.94
C PRO A 94 11.31 -13.42 15.60
N ARG A 95 10.22 -12.85 16.13
CA ARG A 95 10.19 -11.51 16.73
C ARG A 95 11.30 -11.29 17.76
N GLU A 96 11.50 -12.23 18.68
CA GLU A 96 12.51 -12.10 19.75
C GLU A 96 13.93 -12.01 19.19
N LEU A 97 14.20 -12.74 18.09
CA LEU A 97 15.47 -12.68 17.40
C LEU A 97 15.62 -11.36 16.62
N ALA A 98 14.56 -10.91 15.93
CA ALA A 98 14.54 -9.62 15.26
C ALA A 98 14.83 -8.47 16.23
N ASP A 99 14.12 -8.43 17.36
CA ASP A 99 14.30 -7.42 18.41
C ASP A 99 15.73 -7.39 18.95
N LYS A 100 16.30 -8.58 19.21
CA LYS A 100 17.69 -8.71 19.64
C LYS A 100 18.66 -8.15 18.59
N ILE A 101 18.55 -8.58 17.33
CA ILE A 101 19.41 -8.15 16.23
C ILE A 101 19.36 -6.64 16.05
N ILE A 102 18.16 -6.06 16.09
CA ILE A 102 17.97 -4.61 15.94
C ILE A 102 18.60 -3.88 17.12
N SER A 103 18.42 -4.36 18.35
CA SER A 103 18.99 -3.74 19.56
C SER A 103 20.53 -3.80 19.62
N GLU A 104 21.11 -4.87 19.12
CA GLU A 104 22.57 -5.09 19.10
C GLU A 104 23.23 -4.46 17.86
N GLU A 105 22.44 -4.05 16.86
CA GLU A 105 22.86 -3.58 15.54
C GLU A 105 23.78 -4.56 14.78
N ILE A 106 23.72 -5.85 15.13
CA ILE A 106 24.56 -6.91 14.55
C ILE A 106 23.63 -7.97 13.97
N VAL A 107 23.65 -8.11 12.64
CA VAL A 107 22.92 -9.16 11.93
C VAL A 107 23.84 -10.38 11.77
N PRO A 108 23.50 -11.55 12.35
CA PRO A 108 24.23 -12.78 12.10
C PRO A 108 24.30 -13.10 10.60
N ASN A 109 25.43 -13.66 10.14
CA ASN A 109 25.67 -13.84 8.71
C ASN A 109 24.62 -14.77 8.05
N ASP A 110 24.21 -15.83 8.72
CA ASP A 110 23.17 -16.74 8.25
C ASP A 110 21.80 -16.07 8.09
N ILE A 111 21.45 -15.16 9.00
CA ILE A 111 20.23 -14.34 8.89
C ILE A 111 20.35 -13.35 7.75
N MET A 112 21.48 -12.64 7.65
CA MET A 112 21.74 -11.68 6.57
C MET A 112 21.60 -12.34 5.19
N GLN A 113 22.17 -13.53 4.99
CA GLN A 113 22.05 -14.25 3.73
C GLN A 113 20.60 -14.62 3.39
N GLN A 114 19.78 -14.98 4.38
CA GLN A 114 18.36 -15.26 4.16
C GLN A 114 17.57 -14.00 3.81
N CYS A 115 17.82 -12.89 4.50
CA CYS A 115 17.21 -11.60 4.20
C CYS A 115 17.58 -11.11 2.78
N LEU A 116 18.85 -11.20 2.39
CA LEU A 116 19.32 -10.82 1.05
C LEU A 116 18.68 -11.68 -0.05
N LYS A 117 18.44 -12.97 0.20
CA LYS A 117 17.78 -13.85 -0.76
C LYS A 117 16.34 -13.42 -1.08
N ILE A 118 15.60 -12.94 -0.07
CA ILE A 118 14.25 -12.38 -0.27
C ILE A 118 14.35 -11.08 -1.06
N GLU A 119 15.29 -10.22 -0.68
CA GLU A 119 15.49 -8.92 -1.33
C GLU A 119 15.85 -9.06 -2.82
N GLU A 120 16.72 -10.01 -3.15
CA GLU A 120 17.15 -10.29 -4.53
C GLU A 120 16.07 -10.96 -5.38
N SER A 121 15.03 -11.55 -4.78
CA SER A 121 13.97 -12.19 -5.55
C SER A 121 12.92 -11.22 -6.10
N TYR A 122 13.05 -9.93 -5.79
CA TYR A 122 12.11 -8.90 -6.19
C TYR A 122 12.76 -7.80 -7.03
N ALA A 123 12.11 -7.47 -8.14
CA ALA A 123 12.44 -6.32 -8.96
C ALA A 123 11.32 -5.28 -8.81
N TYR A 124 11.68 -4.08 -8.36
CA TYR A 124 10.73 -2.98 -8.26
C TYR A 124 10.36 -2.46 -9.66
N GLU A 125 9.06 -2.33 -9.89
CA GLU A 125 8.50 -1.74 -11.10
C GLU A 125 7.73 -0.48 -10.69
N GLU A 126 8.20 0.68 -11.13
CA GLU A 126 7.59 1.99 -10.82
C GLU A 126 6.19 2.12 -11.43
N TYR A 127 6.00 1.59 -12.64
CA TYR A 127 4.73 1.58 -13.35
C TYR A 127 4.27 0.13 -13.50
N ARG A 128 3.11 -0.20 -12.90
CA ARG A 128 2.56 -1.56 -12.89
C ARG A 128 1.22 -1.61 -13.59
N GLU A 129 1.04 -2.62 -14.44
CA GLU A 129 -0.23 -2.90 -15.10
C GLU A 129 -1.01 -3.97 -14.33
N ILE A 130 -2.32 -3.77 -14.14
CA ILE A 130 -3.20 -4.73 -13.48
C ILE A 130 -3.52 -5.86 -14.45
N LYS A 131 -2.98 -7.07 -14.21
CA LYS A 131 -3.17 -8.26 -15.06
C LYS A 131 -3.71 -9.46 -14.30
N THR A 132 -3.52 -9.49 -12.99
CA THR A 132 -3.77 -10.62 -12.13
C THR A 132 -4.43 -10.18 -10.82
N LYS A 133 -5.05 -11.13 -10.12
CA LYS A 133 -5.64 -10.86 -8.80
C LYS A 133 -4.60 -10.35 -7.80
N LYS A 134 -3.36 -10.83 -7.92
CA LYS A 134 -2.23 -10.38 -7.10
C LYS A 134 -1.91 -8.90 -7.34
N ASP A 135 -2.00 -8.42 -8.58
CA ASP A 135 -1.79 -6.99 -8.88
C ASP A 135 -2.86 -6.11 -8.21
N ILE A 136 -4.11 -6.60 -8.14
CA ILE A 136 -5.19 -5.93 -7.41
C ILE A 136 -4.90 -5.91 -5.90
N GLU A 137 -4.51 -7.05 -5.33
CA GLU A 137 -4.18 -7.16 -3.90
C GLU A 137 -3.02 -6.23 -3.51
N ASP A 138 -1.98 -6.14 -4.35
CA ASP A 138 -0.85 -5.22 -4.15
C ASP A 138 -1.28 -3.76 -4.26
N PHE A 139 -2.12 -3.44 -5.25
CA PHE A 139 -2.65 -2.09 -5.44
C PHE A 139 -3.52 -1.63 -4.27
N ASP A 140 -4.43 -2.49 -3.80
CA ASP A 140 -5.31 -2.18 -2.67
C ASP A 140 -4.51 -1.94 -1.38
N LEU A 141 -3.49 -2.76 -1.11
CA LEU A 141 -2.62 -2.62 0.06
C LEU A 141 -1.77 -1.34 0.01
N ALA A 142 -1.19 -1.03 -1.16
CA ALA A 142 -0.40 0.18 -1.36
C ALA A 142 -1.23 1.43 -1.08
N THR A 143 -2.46 1.45 -1.62
CA THR A 143 -3.34 2.63 -1.64
C THR A 143 -4.31 2.70 -0.45
N GLY A 144 -4.43 1.65 0.35
CA GLY A 144 -5.45 1.59 1.42
C GLY A 144 -6.86 1.71 0.86
N ASN A 145 -7.12 1.07 -0.29
CA ASN A 145 -8.39 1.13 -1.03
C ASN A 145 -8.87 2.56 -1.31
N PHE A 146 -7.97 3.53 -1.52
CA PHE A 146 -8.32 4.91 -1.85
C PHE A 146 -9.22 5.60 -0.81
N HIS A 147 -9.17 5.18 0.46
CA HIS A 147 -9.83 5.90 1.54
C HIS A 147 -9.28 7.34 1.63
N ASP A 148 -10.17 8.33 1.66
CA ASP A 148 -9.88 9.78 1.60
C ASP A 148 -9.21 10.25 0.30
N ALA A 149 -9.17 9.42 -0.74
CA ALA A 149 -8.60 9.83 -2.02
C ALA A 149 -9.53 10.80 -2.75
N CYS A 150 -8.97 11.71 -3.55
CA CYS A 150 -9.73 12.51 -4.50
C CYS A 150 -8.96 12.66 -5.80
N ILE A 151 -9.69 12.82 -6.91
CA ILE A 151 -9.11 13.04 -8.24
C ILE A 151 -8.71 14.51 -8.32
N GLU A 152 -7.40 14.79 -8.32
CA GLU A 152 -6.89 16.16 -8.50
C GLU A 152 -6.75 16.52 -9.99
N GLU A 153 -6.46 15.53 -10.84
CA GLU A 153 -6.32 15.74 -12.27
C GLU A 153 -6.98 14.61 -13.06
N GLN A 154 -7.77 14.97 -14.08
CA GLN A 154 -8.41 14.06 -15.02
C GLN A 154 -8.28 14.62 -16.43
N LYS A 155 -7.62 13.90 -17.34
CA LYS A 155 -7.46 14.32 -18.74
C LYS A 155 -7.30 13.15 -19.70
N ILE A 156 -7.81 13.33 -20.92
CA ILE A 156 -7.50 12.43 -22.04
C ILE A 156 -6.18 12.89 -22.66
N LEU A 157 -5.22 11.98 -22.78
CA LEU A 157 -3.94 12.22 -23.43
C LEU A 157 -4.07 12.11 -24.96
N ASP A 158 -3.09 12.63 -25.70
CA ASP A 158 -3.09 12.62 -27.18
C ASP A 158 -3.23 11.20 -27.79
N GLY A 159 -2.89 10.16 -27.02
CA GLY A 159 -3.03 8.75 -27.41
C GLY A 159 -4.42 8.13 -27.14
N GLY A 160 -5.37 8.89 -26.59
CA GLY A 160 -6.69 8.39 -26.19
C GLY A 160 -6.73 7.72 -24.81
N GLU A 161 -5.59 7.63 -24.12
CA GLU A 161 -5.51 7.14 -22.75
C GLU A 161 -6.13 8.17 -21.78
N LEU A 162 -6.92 7.70 -20.82
CA LEU A 162 -7.35 8.52 -19.70
C LEU A 162 -6.27 8.50 -18.63
N TYR A 163 -5.80 9.67 -18.24
CA TYR A 163 -4.90 9.87 -17.11
C TYR A 163 -5.68 10.44 -15.92
N LEU A 164 -5.44 9.87 -14.75
CA LEU A 164 -5.91 10.34 -13.46
C LEU A 164 -4.73 10.55 -12.52
N ARG A 165 -4.78 11.60 -11.69
CA ARG A 165 -3.90 11.77 -10.54
C ARG A 165 -4.73 11.91 -9.28
N PHE A 166 -4.56 10.96 -8.37
CA PHE A 166 -5.20 10.94 -7.07
C PHE A 166 -4.30 11.55 -6.01
N THR A 167 -4.90 12.35 -5.13
CA THR A 167 -4.30 12.85 -3.89
C THR A 167 -5.14 12.43 -2.70
N GLY A 168 -4.72 12.75 -1.47
CA GLY A 168 -5.46 12.42 -0.25
C GLY A 168 -5.23 10.98 0.26
N ILE A 169 -4.65 10.10 -0.57
CA ILE A 169 -4.24 8.76 -0.17
C ILE A 169 -3.14 8.87 0.90
N TRP A 170 -3.26 8.09 1.95
CA TRP A 170 -2.38 8.24 3.12
C TRP A 170 -0.94 7.87 2.78
N GLY A 171 -0.11 8.90 2.64
CA GLY A 171 1.33 8.80 2.44
C GLY A 171 1.79 8.68 0.99
N CYS A 172 0.90 8.82 0.02
CA CYS A 172 1.26 8.88 -1.39
C CYS A 172 0.23 9.61 -2.24
N GLN A 173 0.64 9.96 -3.44
CA GLN A 173 -0.23 10.18 -4.59
C GLN A 173 -0.20 8.94 -5.47
N VAL A 174 -1.23 8.78 -6.30
CA VAL A 174 -1.27 7.69 -7.27
C VAL A 174 -1.69 8.23 -8.63
N GLU A 175 -0.86 7.98 -9.63
CA GLU A 175 -1.21 8.18 -11.03
C GLU A 175 -1.80 6.89 -11.59
N ILE A 176 -2.85 7.02 -12.40
CA ILE A 176 -3.52 5.89 -13.06
C ILE A 176 -3.75 6.22 -14.53
N TRP A 177 -3.54 5.23 -15.40
CA TRP A 177 -3.90 5.31 -16.81
C TRP A 177 -4.84 4.18 -17.19
N PHE A 178 -5.88 4.51 -17.94
CA PHE A 178 -6.80 3.56 -18.56
C PHE A 178 -6.77 3.69 -20.08
N TRP A 179 -6.78 2.57 -20.78
CA TRP A 179 -6.80 2.58 -22.26
C TRP A 179 -7.49 1.34 -22.84
N ASP A 180 -7.86 1.47 -24.11
CA ASP A 180 -8.64 0.54 -24.92
C ASP A 180 -10.06 0.24 -24.37
N ASP A 181 -11.07 0.43 -25.23
CA ASP A 181 -12.50 0.34 -24.88
C ASP A 181 -12.85 1.12 -23.58
N LEU A 182 -12.33 2.34 -23.47
CA LEU A 182 -12.48 3.22 -22.33
C LEU A 182 -13.93 3.75 -22.19
N GLU A 183 -14.50 3.58 -21.01
CA GLU A 183 -15.76 4.17 -20.55
C GLU A 183 -15.60 4.60 -19.09
N TYR A 184 -16.16 5.74 -18.68
CA TYR A 184 -16.11 6.20 -17.29
C TYR A 184 -17.21 7.22 -16.98
N CYS A 185 -17.55 7.36 -15.70
CA CYS A 185 -18.35 8.46 -15.16
C CYS A 185 -17.70 8.96 -13.87
N SER A 186 -17.46 10.27 -13.78
CA SER A 186 -16.87 10.90 -12.59
C SER A 186 -17.75 11.98 -11.97
N GLU A 187 -18.98 12.13 -12.43
CA GLU A 187 -19.86 13.25 -12.07
C GLU A 187 -20.28 13.22 -10.58
N SER A 188 -20.42 12.04 -9.98
CA SER A 188 -20.81 11.89 -8.56
C SER A 188 -19.74 12.38 -7.56
N ARG A 189 -18.54 12.70 -8.05
CA ARG A 189 -17.40 13.24 -7.29
C ARG A 189 -16.88 14.55 -7.88
N ASP A 190 -17.69 15.26 -8.65
CA ASP A 190 -17.35 16.59 -9.14
C ASP A 190 -17.22 17.59 -7.97
N PRO A 191 -16.04 18.19 -7.73
CA PRO A 191 -15.82 19.11 -6.63
C PRO A 191 -16.65 20.40 -6.71
N GLU A 192 -17.24 20.74 -7.87
CA GLU A 192 -18.10 21.92 -8.00
C GLU A 192 -19.48 21.73 -7.35
N CYS A 193 -19.96 20.48 -7.24
CA CYS A 193 -21.33 20.20 -6.79
C CYS A 193 -21.46 19.04 -5.80
N CYS A 194 -20.41 18.24 -5.60
CA CYS A 194 -20.40 17.04 -4.77
C CYS A 194 -19.19 17.01 -3.84
N ASP A 195 -19.21 16.09 -2.88
CA ASP A 195 -18.02 15.73 -2.11
C ASP A 195 -17.05 14.96 -3.02
N PRO A 196 -15.83 15.46 -3.28
CA PRO A 196 -14.90 14.81 -4.21
C PRO A 196 -14.15 13.62 -3.58
N TYR A 197 -14.28 13.39 -2.28
CA TYR A 197 -13.52 12.37 -1.56
C TYR A 197 -14.17 10.99 -1.67
N TRP A 198 -13.32 10.00 -1.88
CA TRP A 198 -13.69 8.59 -1.91
C TRP A 198 -13.64 8.03 -0.50
N SER A 199 -14.71 7.32 -0.09
CA SER A 199 -14.71 6.63 1.20
C SER A 199 -13.99 5.28 1.14
N CYS A 200 -13.97 4.66 -0.05
CA CYS A 200 -13.23 3.43 -0.34
C CYS A 200 -13.21 3.23 -1.86
N SER A 201 -12.69 2.09 -2.31
CA SER A 201 -12.75 1.69 -3.71
C SER A 201 -12.72 0.19 -3.86
N THR A 202 -13.18 -0.27 -5.02
CA THR A 202 -13.02 -1.65 -5.49
C THR A 202 -12.44 -1.67 -6.89
N LEU A 203 -11.49 -2.57 -7.11
CA LEU A 203 -10.92 -2.88 -8.40
C LEU A 203 -11.29 -4.32 -8.80
N ILE A 204 -11.93 -4.49 -9.97
CA ILE A 204 -12.48 -5.78 -10.40
C ILE A 204 -12.00 -6.10 -11.81
N MET A 205 -11.54 -7.32 -12.03
CA MET A 205 -11.33 -7.86 -13.38
C MET A 205 -12.47 -8.80 -13.76
N LYS A 206 -13.18 -8.48 -14.85
CA LYS A 206 -14.30 -9.30 -15.35
C LYS A 206 -14.41 -9.21 -16.86
N ASN A 207 -14.54 -10.34 -17.54
CA ASN A 207 -14.74 -10.42 -19.00
C ASN A 207 -13.68 -9.66 -19.84
N GLY A 208 -12.43 -9.63 -19.36
CA GLY A 208 -11.33 -8.93 -20.02
C GLY A 208 -11.40 -7.40 -19.92
N TYR A 209 -12.09 -6.89 -18.91
CA TYR A 209 -12.10 -5.49 -18.51
C TYR A 209 -11.63 -5.35 -17.07
N VAL A 210 -11.03 -4.20 -16.77
CA VAL A 210 -10.78 -3.70 -15.42
C VAL A 210 -11.85 -2.66 -15.11
N TYR A 211 -12.47 -2.78 -13.94
CA TYR A 211 -13.45 -1.84 -13.38
C TYR A 211 -12.88 -1.26 -12.09
N PHE A 212 -12.81 0.06 -11.97
CA PHE A 212 -12.37 0.76 -10.78
C PHE A 212 -13.47 1.71 -10.32
N VAL A 213 -13.94 1.55 -9.08
CA VAL A 213 -15.14 2.23 -8.57
C VAL A 213 -14.90 2.74 -7.15
N ASP A 214 -15.51 3.84 -6.79
CA ASP A 214 -15.39 4.51 -5.48
C ASP A 214 -16.26 3.92 -4.35
N ASP A 215 -16.64 2.64 -4.46
CA ASP A 215 -17.41 1.92 -3.44
C ASP A 215 -17.07 0.42 -3.45
N MET A 216 -17.54 -0.31 -2.42
CA MET A 216 -17.47 -1.77 -2.27
C MET A 216 -18.66 -2.48 -2.91
N ILE A 217 -18.68 -2.54 -4.24
CA ILE A 217 -19.80 -3.09 -5.02
C ILE A 217 -19.34 -4.06 -6.12
N GLU A 218 -20.27 -4.88 -6.60
CA GLU A 218 -20.07 -5.77 -7.75
C GLU A 218 -20.31 -5.05 -9.09
N VAL A 219 -19.75 -5.58 -10.17
CA VAL A 219 -19.85 -4.98 -11.53
C VAL A 219 -21.29 -4.72 -11.97
N GLU A 220 -22.23 -5.61 -11.62
CA GLU A 220 -23.65 -5.49 -11.96
C GLU A 220 -24.35 -4.30 -11.28
N GLN A 221 -23.76 -3.75 -10.23
CA GLN A 221 -24.32 -2.66 -9.42
C GLN A 221 -23.78 -1.29 -9.84
N ILE A 222 -22.79 -1.24 -10.74
CA ILE A 222 -22.18 0.00 -11.19
C ILE A 222 -23.21 0.82 -11.99
N THR A 223 -23.46 2.04 -11.51
CA THR A 223 -24.31 3.05 -12.13
C THR A 223 -23.62 4.41 -12.04
N ASP A 224 -24.15 5.42 -12.72
CA ASP A 224 -23.62 6.79 -12.68
C ASP A 224 -23.90 7.53 -11.36
N GLU A 225 -24.50 6.85 -10.37
CA GLU A 225 -24.52 7.35 -8.97
C GLU A 225 -23.13 7.21 -8.32
N TYR A 226 -22.23 6.41 -8.90
CA TYR A 226 -20.85 6.18 -8.48
C TYR A 226 -19.84 6.84 -9.40
N CYS A 227 -18.62 7.03 -8.89
CA CYS A 227 -17.48 7.40 -9.71
C CYS A 227 -16.78 6.12 -10.15
N TRP A 228 -16.75 5.86 -11.46
CA TRP A 228 -16.29 4.59 -12.00
C TRP A 228 -15.51 4.76 -13.30
N PHE A 229 -14.57 3.83 -13.51
CA PHE A 229 -13.73 3.73 -14.70
C PHE A 229 -13.73 2.28 -15.19
N LYS A 230 -13.83 2.09 -16.50
CA LYS A 230 -13.82 0.79 -17.17
C LYS A 230 -12.92 0.88 -18.41
N ALA A 231 -12.00 -0.07 -18.54
CA ALA A 231 -11.17 -0.20 -19.74
C ALA A 231 -10.64 -1.63 -19.88
N ARG A 232 -9.99 -1.95 -21.01
CA ARG A 232 -9.28 -3.23 -21.17
C ARG A 232 -8.03 -3.29 -20.31
N HIS A 233 -7.38 -2.15 -20.14
CA HIS A 233 -6.10 -2.05 -19.46
C HIS A 233 -6.09 -0.91 -18.45
N MET A 234 -5.37 -1.15 -17.36
CA MET A 234 -5.10 -0.17 -16.31
C MET A 234 -3.66 -0.33 -15.86
N LYS A 235 -2.92 0.79 -15.75
CA LYS A 235 -1.63 0.83 -15.06
C LYS A 235 -1.62 1.94 -14.01
N TYR A 236 -0.77 1.81 -13.02
CA TYR A 236 -0.63 2.77 -11.94
C TYR A 236 0.83 3.03 -11.58
N HIS A 237 1.06 4.16 -10.92
CA HIS A 237 2.34 4.56 -10.34
C HIS A 237 2.08 5.20 -8.97
N VAL A 238 2.72 4.66 -7.93
CA VAL A 238 2.64 5.16 -6.55
C VAL A 238 3.76 6.16 -6.31
N ILE A 239 3.42 7.40 -5.98
CA ILE A 239 4.35 8.49 -5.72
C ILE A 239 4.35 8.79 -4.22
N PRO A 240 5.40 8.42 -3.47
CA PRO A 240 5.43 8.64 -2.03
C PRO A 240 5.55 10.13 -1.67
N ASP A 241 4.82 10.56 -0.64
CA ASP A 241 4.85 11.93 -0.12
C ASP A 241 6.15 12.27 0.64
#